data_AF-A0A9D5LE32-F1
#
_entry.id   AF-A0A9D5LE32-F1
#
_cell.length_a   1.000
_cell.length_b   1.000
_cell.length_c   1.000
_cell.angle_alpha   90.00
_cell.angle_beta   90.00
_cell.angle_gamma   90.00
#
_symmetry.space_group_name_H-M   'P 1'
#
loop_
_entity.id
_entity.type
_entity.pdbx_description
1 polymer ?
#
loop_
_entity_poly.entity_id
_entity_poly.type
_entity_poly.pdbx_seq_one_letter_code
_entity_poly.pdbx_strand_id
1 'polypeptide(L)'
;MGLFEPIDRPNSPMGIAQGIHPGRVAWAYDPKAAAWDGRHGLYSDADNNSQTRVDDMMEGVIISLSNTDNLKGAWDELFRDFNQKKGKGAVGYKPGEKIAMKINLNDNGGSNIIDATPQSVLALLRQLVDVVGVPQEDITIYDAQRRGISAVYTYVEPLYPNVNYQNWGGFVPDVITYSSEITDAGARSLAKAAYDADYMINMALMKRHSQPTDKWRDGAGQTGITCTGKNQFGSIGNVPPLHFSIRDWSHKRGMATYNSIVDLMAHERIGGNTLVYIVDAMYVNPKHNGKAVKFQRAPFNNGWTSSFLASTDPVAIESVVLDFIFSELPLAANADNFLHEAANIGNPPSGIKYVNADRKSLGVHEHWNNPDDRQYSRNLGTGDGIELYRVPLAENRPAIESLYADRYHVGQNGQAVIRWNTSNGSKVTLNGKKVDAKGEMTVKPSKTSSYRLEVTGADGRKTAQDMVIKVVDEVASYTPADARIEGTFLLDGNGLLGLSGERSKARNLATWTVDVPESGLYLLKSVYTGSDPAPAYIYVNGNKVTENYGWLISLGNTPREYYFPVYFEKGKSELQLEMPGRRGNKIHSLAIVKEKK
;
A
#
# COMPACT_ATOMS: atom_id res chain seq x y z
N MET A 1 -24.70 -14.26 -17.66
CA MET A 1 -23.46 -13.76 -17.02
C MET A 1 -22.31 -14.10 -17.96
N GLY A 2 -21.51 -13.13 -18.37
CA GLY A 2 -20.55 -13.29 -19.48
C GLY A 2 -19.15 -12.76 -19.15
N LEU A 3 -18.28 -12.76 -20.16
CA LEU A 3 -16.99 -12.07 -20.12
C LEU A 3 -17.20 -10.59 -20.41
N PHE A 4 -16.25 -9.78 -19.96
CA PHE A 4 -16.20 -8.38 -20.33
C PHE A 4 -15.92 -8.23 -21.83
N GLU A 5 -16.78 -7.45 -22.48
CA GLU A 5 -16.55 -6.87 -23.81
C GLU A 5 -17.01 -5.41 -23.71
N PRO A 6 -16.15 -4.43 -24.01
CA PRO A 6 -16.55 -3.03 -24.04
C PRO A 6 -17.77 -2.83 -24.93
N ILE A 7 -18.78 -2.11 -24.43
CA ILE A 7 -19.96 -1.77 -25.23
C ILE A 7 -19.68 -0.58 -26.16
N ASP A 8 -18.70 0.24 -25.82
CA ASP A 8 -18.28 1.37 -26.62
C ASP A 8 -17.19 0.98 -27.60
N ARG A 9 -17.11 1.75 -28.69
CA ARG A 9 -16.00 1.62 -29.63
C ARG A 9 -14.73 2.18 -28.97
N PRO A 10 -13.55 1.62 -29.31
CA PRO A 10 -12.28 2.25 -29.01
C PRO A 10 -12.27 3.74 -29.33
N ASN A 11 -11.53 4.51 -28.54
CA ASN A 11 -11.31 5.95 -28.73
C ASN A 11 -12.59 6.80 -28.76
N SER A 12 -13.62 6.40 -28.00
CA SER A 12 -14.91 7.12 -27.88
C SER A 12 -15.05 7.72 -26.47
N PRO A 13 -14.41 8.89 -26.19
CA PRO A 13 -14.37 9.46 -24.85
C PRO A 13 -15.73 9.93 -24.34
N MET A 14 -15.97 9.69 -23.05
CA MET A 14 -17.12 10.22 -22.30
C MET A 14 -16.68 10.83 -20.97
N GLY A 15 -17.43 11.81 -20.49
CA GLY A 15 -17.05 12.61 -19.32
C GLY A 15 -16.10 13.76 -19.66
N ILE A 16 -15.46 14.33 -18.64
CA ILE A 16 -14.63 15.53 -18.76
C ILE A 16 -13.26 15.24 -18.15
N ALA A 17 -12.23 15.27 -18.99
CA ALA A 17 -10.85 15.04 -18.62
C ALA A 17 -10.36 16.05 -17.55
N GLN A 18 -9.70 15.56 -16.51
CA GLN A 18 -9.23 16.34 -15.35
C GLN A 18 -7.71 16.38 -15.24
N GLY A 19 -7.19 17.37 -14.51
CA GLY A 19 -5.77 17.50 -14.18
C GLY A 19 -5.06 18.65 -14.89
N ILE A 20 -3.79 18.88 -14.53
CA ILE A 20 -2.91 19.87 -15.17
C ILE A 20 -2.73 19.53 -16.66
N HIS A 21 -2.51 18.25 -16.94
CA HIS A 21 -2.62 17.65 -18.27
C HIS A 21 -3.93 16.86 -18.32
N PRO A 22 -5.03 17.41 -18.87
CA PRO A 22 -6.35 16.79 -18.75
C PRO A 22 -6.37 15.35 -19.26
N GLY A 23 -6.83 14.41 -18.45
CA GLY A 23 -6.98 12.99 -18.83
C GLY A 23 -5.66 12.22 -18.92
N ARG A 24 -4.53 12.80 -18.49
CA ARG A 24 -3.23 12.13 -18.52
C ARG A 24 -3.13 11.06 -17.45
N VAL A 25 -2.70 9.88 -17.88
CA VAL A 25 -2.20 8.81 -17.02
C VAL A 25 -0.73 8.58 -17.35
N ALA A 26 0.15 8.98 -16.43
CA ALA A 26 1.58 8.72 -16.57
C ALA A 26 1.89 7.26 -16.25
N TRP A 27 2.71 6.60 -17.07
CA TRP A 27 3.10 5.19 -16.92
C TRP A 27 4.62 5.05 -16.99
N ALA A 28 5.23 4.68 -15.86
CA ALA A 28 6.63 4.29 -15.77
C ALA A 28 6.75 2.77 -15.70
N TYR A 29 7.72 2.21 -16.42
CA TYR A 29 8.04 0.78 -16.42
C TYR A 29 9.54 0.58 -16.49
N ASP A 30 10.10 -0.13 -15.51
CA ASP A 30 11.49 -0.60 -15.52
C ASP A 30 11.50 -2.10 -15.18
N PRO A 31 11.92 -2.98 -16.11
CA PRO A 31 11.91 -4.44 -15.90
C PRO A 31 12.79 -4.92 -14.76
N LYS A 32 13.69 -4.07 -14.21
CA LYS A 32 14.57 -4.40 -13.09
C LYS A 32 14.03 -3.94 -11.74
N ALA A 33 12.93 -3.18 -11.71
CA ALA A 33 12.37 -2.68 -10.45
C ALA A 33 11.83 -3.82 -9.58
N ALA A 34 10.97 -4.68 -10.14
CA ALA A 34 10.50 -5.90 -9.48
C ALA A 34 11.49 -7.04 -9.77
N ALA A 35 12.30 -7.40 -8.78
CA ALA A 35 13.41 -8.35 -8.94
C ALA A 35 13.12 -9.73 -8.36
N TRP A 36 11.97 -9.92 -7.71
CA TRP A 36 11.60 -11.19 -7.07
C TRP A 36 11.54 -12.33 -8.09
N ASP A 37 12.16 -13.46 -7.81
CA ASP A 37 12.13 -14.60 -8.74
C ASP A 37 10.84 -15.45 -8.64
N GLY A 38 9.95 -15.10 -7.72
CA GLY A 38 8.71 -15.82 -7.44
C GLY A 38 8.89 -17.04 -6.52
N ARG A 39 10.09 -17.26 -5.97
CA ARG A 39 10.46 -18.47 -5.21
C ARG A 39 11.13 -18.16 -3.88
N HIS A 40 12.14 -17.31 -3.85
CA HIS A 40 12.94 -17.03 -2.66
C HIS A 40 12.36 -15.84 -1.89
N GLY A 41 12.16 -16.02 -0.58
CA GLY A 41 11.63 -14.98 0.29
C GLY A 41 10.19 -14.56 -0.04
N LEU A 42 9.83 -13.38 0.46
CA LEU A 42 8.60 -12.68 0.17
C LEU A 42 8.82 -11.64 -0.91
N TYR A 43 7.83 -11.39 -1.77
CA TYR A 43 7.89 -10.31 -2.76
C TYR A 43 8.23 -8.94 -2.15
N SER A 44 7.89 -8.75 -0.87
CA SER A 44 8.09 -7.53 -0.09
C SER A 44 9.43 -7.47 0.65
N ASP A 45 10.26 -8.52 0.59
CA ASP A 45 11.59 -8.50 1.20
C ASP A 45 12.49 -7.46 0.49
N ALA A 46 13.46 -6.91 1.25
CA ALA A 46 14.28 -5.79 0.83
C ALA A 46 15.16 -6.07 -0.42
N ASP A 47 15.51 -7.32 -0.66
CA ASP A 47 16.32 -7.79 -1.77
C ASP A 47 15.53 -8.17 -3.02
N ASN A 48 14.19 -8.14 -2.94
CA ASN A 48 13.30 -8.57 -4.01
C ASN A 48 12.75 -7.42 -4.88
N ASN A 49 13.06 -6.17 -4.55
CA ASN A 49 12.78 -5.02 -5.41
C ASN A 49 13.92 -3.99 -5.31
N SER A 50 14.34 -3.42 -6.43
CA SER A 50 15.33 -2.35 -6.43
C SER A 50 14.71 -1.03 -5.99
N GLN A 51 15.06 -0.57 -4.79
CA GLN A 51 14.57 0.72 -4.29
C GLN A 51 14.95 1.87 -5.23
N THR A 52 16.14 1.83 -5.82
CA THR A 52 16.58 2.88 -6.76
C THR A 52 15.63 3.00 -7.96
N ARG A 53 15.30 1.87 -8.58
CA ARG A 53 14.46 1.83 -9.78
C ARG A 53 13.03 2.24 -9.45
N VAL A 54 12.54 1.82 -8.28
CA VAL A 54 11.23 2.22 -7.74
C VAL A 54 11.19 3.73 -7.49
N ASP A 55 12.25 4.31 -6.91
CA ASP A 55 12.36 5.77 -6.72
C ASP A 55 12.29 6.51 -8.06
N ASP A 56 13.05 6.06 -9.07
CA ASP A 56 13.07 6.69 -10.41
C ASP A 56 11.69 6.64 -11.08
N MET A 57 11.00 5.50 -11.01
CA MET A 57 9.67 5.35 -11.59
C MET A 57 8.64 6.23 -10.87
N MET A 58 8.68 6.29 -9.54
CA MET A 58 7.78 7.12 -8.73
C MET A 58 8.02 8.61 -9.01
N GLU A 59 9.29 9.05 -9.05
CA GLU A 59 9.65 10.42 -9.43
C GLU A 59 9.15 10.76 -10.83
N GLY A 60 9.42 9.88 -11.80
CA GLY A 60 9.05 10.11 -13.19
C GLY A 60 7.54 10.22 -13.42
N VAL A 61 6.72 9.39 -12.76
CA VAL A 61 5.25 9.52 -12.87
C VAL A 61 4.73 10.82 -12.24
N ILE A 62 5.28 11.26 -11.09
CA ILE A 62 4.85 12.49 -10.43
C ILE A 62 5.24 13.72 -11.26
N ILE A 63 6.49 13.79 -11.76
CA ILE A 63 6.95 14.88 -12.63
C ILE A 63 6.04 14.99 -13.87
N SER A 64 5.69 13.86 -14.47
CA SER A 64 4.88 13.81 -15.70
C SER A 64 3.43 14.31 -15.56
N LEU A 65 2.94 14.47 -14.32
CA LEU A 65 1.64 15.08 -14.04
C LEU A 65 1.69 16.61 -13.96
N SER A 66 2.89 17.20 -13.99
CA SER A 66 3.13 18.64 -13.86
C SER A 66 3.68 19.25 -15.16
N ASN A 67 3.83 20.56 -15.20
CA ASN A 67 4.56 21.29 -16.25
C ASN A 67 6.04 21.51 -15.90
N THR A 68 6.52 20.89 -14.82
CA THR A 68 7.88 21.03 -14.34
C THR A 68 8.74 19.83 -14.71
N ASP A 69 10.05 20.00 -14.69
CA ASP A 69 11.06 18.98 -15.00
C ASP A 69 11.78 18.42 -13.76
N ASN A 70 11.37 18.86 -12.57
CA ASN A 70 11.99 18.48 -11.30
C ASN A 70 10.94 18.19 -10.24
N LEU A 71 11.27 17.26 -9.35
CA LEU A 71 10.33 16.70 -8.40
C LEU A 71 9.72 17.73 -7.42
N LYS A 72 10.51 18.70 -6.95
CA LYS A 72 10.04 19.72 -6.02
C LYS A 72 9.00 20.64 -6.68
N GLY A 73 9.28 21.08 -7.91
CA GLY A 73 8.34 21.86 -8.72
C GLY A 73 7.05 21.09 -8.99
N ALA A 74 7.15 19.79 -9.28
CA ALA A 74 5.99 18.97 -9.60
C ALA A 74 5.02 18.87 -8.42
N TRP A 75 5.53 18.58 -7.22
CA TRP A 75 4.71 18.56 -6.02
C TRP A 75 4.09 19.94 -5.71
N ASP A 76 4.86 21.02 -5.82
CA ASP A 76 4.36 22.38 -5.58
C ASP A 76 3.20 22.76 -6.51
N GLU A 77 3.29 22.40 -7.80
CA GLU A 77 2.24 22.63 -8.79
C GLU A 77 1.00 21.77 -8.50
N LEU A 78 1.17 20.48 -8.16
CA LEU A 78 0.07 19.58 -7.79
C LEU A 78 -0.71 20.11 -6.58
N PHE A 79 -0.02 20.57 -5.52
CA PHE A 79 -0.67 21.19 -4.37
C PHE A 79 -1.42 22.48 -4.75
N ARG A 80 -0.84 23.34 -5.60
CA ARG A 80 -1.48 24.59 -6.05
C ARG A 80 -2.73 24.35 -6.85
N ASP A 81 -2.68 23.46 -7.83
CA ASP A 81 -3.83 23.08 -8.65
C ASP A 81 -4.95 22.51 -7.78
N PHE A 82 -4.61 21.59 -6.87
CA PHE A 82 -5.58 21.01 -5.95
C PHE A 82 -6.20 22.04 -5.00
N ASN A 83 -5.38 22.92 -4.41
CA ASN A 83 -5.86 23.95 -3.49
C ASN A 83 -6.71 25.01 -4.20
N GLN A 84 -6.40 25.33 -5.46
CA GLN A 84 -7.24 26.18 -6.29
C GLN A 84 -8.63 25.55 -6.51
N LYS A 85 -8.68 24.26 -6.85
CA LYS A 85 -9.95 23.50 -7.01
C LYS A 85 -10.74 23.40 -5.71
N LYS A 86 -10.06 23.38 -4.56
CA LYS A 86 -10.66 23.40 -3.21
C LYS A 86 -11.11 24.78 -2.74
N GLY A 87 -10.89 25.84 -3.53
CA GLY A 87 -11.20 27.21 -3.13
C GLY A 87 -10.25 27.80 -2.07
N LYS A 88 -9.11 27.14 -1.79
CA LYS A 88 -8.03 27.65 -0.93
C LYS A 88 -7.09 28.62 -1.68
N GLY A 89 -7.27 28.79 -2.99
CA GLY A 89 -6.39 29.54 -3.87
C GLY A 89 -5.18 28.72 -4.35
N ALA A 90 -4.41 29.25 -5.30
CA ALA A 90 -3.23 28.58 -5.85
C ALA A 90 -2.03 28.68 -4.88
N VAL A 91 -2.12 27.97 -3.76
CA VAL A 91 -1.08 27.89 -2.72
C VAL A 91 -0.60 26.45 -2.55
N GLY A 92 0.68 26.28 -2.22
CA GLY A 92 1.28 24.98 -1.98
C GLY A 92 0.93 24.43 -0.61
N TYR A 93 1.54 23.29 -0.28
CA TYR A 93 1.49 22.70 1.05
C TYR A 93 1.92 23.70 2.13
N LYS A 94 1.22 23.69 3.27
CA LYS A 94 1.60 24.45 4.47
C LYS A 94 1.90 23.49 5.63
N PRO A 95 2.97 23.74 6.41
CA PRO A 95 3.28 22.93 7.60
C PRO A 95 2.07 22.79 8.54
N GLY A 96 1.83 21.58 9.04
CA GLY A 96 0.68 21.24 9.88
C GLY A 96 -0.55 20.77 9.11
N GLU A 97 -0.59 20.91 7.78
CA GLU A 97 -1.61 20.25 6.97
C GLU A 97 -1.33 18.74 6.89
N LYS A 98 -2.38 17.92 7.04
CA LYS A 98 -2.25 16.47 7.19
C LYS A 98 -2.39 15.72 5.87
N ILE A 99 -1.54 14.72 5.65
CA ILE A 99 -1.57 13.85 4.48
C ILE A 99 -1.94 12.42 4.89
N ALA A 100 -3.05 11.91 4.36
CA ALA A 100 -3.40 10.50 4.45
C ALA A 100 -2.94 9.75 3.18
N MET A 101 -2.11 8.74 3.35
CA MET A 101 -1.66 7.83 2.30
C MET A 101 -2.45 6.53 2.39
N LYS A 102 -3.53 6.40 1.59
CA LYS A 102 -4.30 5.16 1.49
C LYS A 102 -3.54 4.16 0.64
N ILE A 103 -2.88 3.19 1.27
CA ILE A 103 -2.25 2.07 0.59
C ILE A 103 -3.23 0.90 0.50
N ASN A 104 -3.06 0.02 -0.49
CA ASN A 104 -3.92 -1.15 -0.63
C ASN A 104 -3.32 -2.35 0.09
N LEU A 105 -4.01 -2.80 1.15
CA LEU A 105 -3.67 -3.98 1.92
C LEU A 105 -4.76 -5.07 1.82
N ASN A 106 -5.51 -5.09 0.69
CA ASN A 106 -6.69 -5.93 0.53
C ASN A 106 -6.45 -7.43 0.81
N ASP A 107 -5.24 -7.91 0.55
CA ASP A 107 -4.89 -9.32 0.73
C ASP A 107 -4.32 -9.61 2.14
N ASN A 108 -4.37 -8.61 3.04
CA ASN A 108 -4.04 -8.67 4.46
C ASN A 108 -2.56 -8.93 4.76
N GLY A 109 -1.69 -8.51 3.85
CA GLY A 109 -0.23 -8.41 3.94
C GLY A 109 0.46 -9.73 4.23
N GLY A 110 1.74 -9.65 4.60
CA GLY A 110 2.44 -10.71 5.30
C GLY A 110 2.61 -12.06 4.61
N SER A 111 2.39 -12.18 3.30
CA SER A 111 2.61 -13.41 2.54
C SER A 111 2.95 -13.10 1.07
N ASN A 112 3.04 -14.11 0.20
CA ASN A 112 3.20 -13.93 -1.25
C ASN A 112 1.87 -13.74 -2.00
N ILE A 113 0.93 -13.08 -1.31
CA ILE A 113 -0.27 -12.50 -1.89
C ILE A 113 -0.06 -10.98 -1.87
N ILE A 114 -0.18 -10.35 -3.05
CA ILE A 114 0.35 -9.00 -3.27
C ILE A 114 -0.54 -7.93 -2.65
N ASP A 115 0.11 -7.06 -1.89
CA ASP A 115 -0.36 -5.78 -1.38
C ASP A 115 0.66 -4.69 -1.76
N ALA A 116 0.47 -3.46 -1.27
CA ALA A 116 1.41 -2.37 -1.53
C ALA A 116 2.85 -2.78 -1.19
N THR A 117 3.75 -2.61 -2.15
CA THR A 117 5.16 -2.98 -1.97
C THR A 117 5.83 -2.00 -1.02
N PRO A 118 6.61 -2.44 0.00
CA PRO A 118 7.26 -1.53 0.95
C PRO A 118 8.13 -0.48 0.29
N GLN A 119 8.80 -0.86 -0.80
CA GLN A 119 9.64 0.01 -1.61
C GLN A 119 8.84 1.15 -2.27
N SER A 120 7.62 0.87 -2.75
CA SER A 120 6.72 1.88 -3.34
C SER A 120 6.30 2.92 -2.31
N VAL A 121 5.99 2.47 -1.09
CA VAL A 121 5.61 3.35 0.01
C VAL A 121 6.80 4.20 0.46
N LEU A 122 7.99 3.60 0.55
CA LEU A 122 9.22 4.33 0.88
C LEU A 122 9.56 5.40 -0.17
N ALA A 123 9.42 5.06 -1.45
CA ALA A 123 9.68 5.98 -2.55
C ALA A 123 8.81 7.23 -2.46
N LEU A 124 7.50 7.05 -2.23
CA LEU A 124 6.59 8.19 -2.08
C LEU A 124 6.89 9.00 -0.81
N LEU A 125 7.15 8.35 0.32
CA LEU A 125 7.49 9.05 1.56
C LEU A 125 8.76 9.89 1.45
N ARG A 126 9.80 9.40 0.77
CA ARG A 126 11.02 10.17 0.50
C ARG A 126 10.70 11.50 -0.19
N GLN A 127 9.79 11.49 -1.16
CA GLN A 127 9.40 12.72 -1.83
C GLN A 127 8.67 13.68 -0.89
N LEU A 128 7.69 13.18 -0.13
CA LEU A 128 6.90 14.02 0.78
C LEU A 128 7.76 14.60 1.91
N VAL A 129 8.60 13.78 2.55
CA VAL A 129 9.41 14.20 3.69
C VAL A 129 10.66 14.96 3.25
N ASP A 130 11.46 14.39 2.35
CA ASP A 130 12.79 14.92 2.05
C ASP A 130 12.78 16.00 0.95
N VAL A 131 11.78 16.00 0.05
CA VAL A 131 11.70 16.96 -1.06
C VAL A 131 10.67 18.05 -0.80
N VAL A 132 9.46 17.69 -0.37
CA VAL A 132 8.39 18.65 -0.06
C VAL A 132 8.60 19.25 1.33
N GLY A 133 9.16 18.51 2.28
CA GLY A 133 9.38 18.97 3.65
C GLY A 133 8.17 18.78 4.56
N VAL A 134 7.30 17.81 4.26
CA VAL A 134 6.16 17.46 5.13
C VAL A 134 6.70 16.82 6.42
N PRO A 135 6.36 17.33 7.60
CA PRO A 135 6.69 16.68 8.87
C PRO A 135 6.15 15.25 8.91
N GLN A 136 6.95 14.31 9.40
CA GLN A 136 6.58 12.89 9.42
C GLN A 136 5.28 12.66 10.20
N GLU A 137 5.11 13.36 11.32
CA GLU A 137 3.94 13.30 12.19
C GLU A 137 2.64 13.79 11.53
N ASP A 138 2.72 14.54 10.44
CA ASP A 138 1.58 15.00 9.65
C ASP A 138 1.17 13.98 8.57
N ILE A 139 1.93 12.89 8.40
CA ILE A 139 1.66 11.82 7.44
C ILE A 139 1.05 10.62 8.18
N THR A 140 -0.03 10.08 7.63
CA THR A 140 -0.62 8.81 8.06
C THR A 140 -0.68 7.83 6.89
N ILE A 141 0.09 6.74 6.96
CA ILE A 141 -0.05 5.60 6.03
C ILE A 141 -1.10 4.66 6.59
N TYR A 142 -2.13 4.35 5.80
CA TYR A 142 -3.23 3.54 6.33
C TYR A 142 -3.93 2.59 5.36
N ASP A 143 -4.53 1.55 5.96
CA ASP A 143 -5.71 0.84 5.50
C ASP A 143 -6.52 0.44 6.75
N ALA A 144 -7.72 0.99 6.91
CA ALA A 144 -8.51 0.85 8.14
C ALA A 144 -9.32 -0.47 8.20
N GLN A 145 -9.35 -1.27 7.13
CA GLN A 145 -10.04 -2.58 7.10
C GLN A 145 -9.09 -3.77 7.07
N ARG A 146 -7.78 -3.52 7.03
CA ARG A 146 -6.77 -4.57 6.82
C ARG A 146 -5.70 -4.46 7.89
N ARG A 147 -5.03 -5.59 8.14
CA ARG A 147 -4.10 -5.77 9.27
C ARG A 147 -2.67 -6.08 8.81
N GLY A 148 -2.42 -5.95 7.51
CA GLY A 148 -1.22 -6.42 6.84
C GLY A 148 -0.08 -5.41 6.68
N ILE A 149 -0.03 -4.33 7.46
CA ILE A 149 0.93 -3.24 7.22
C ILE A 149 2.37 -3.60 7.61
N SER A 150 2.58 -4.70 8.33
CA SER A 150 3.87 -5.04 8.95
C SER A 150 5.04 -5.08 7.97
N ALA A 151 4.82 -5.43 6.70
CA ALA A 151 5.88 -5.44 5.68
C ALA A 151 6.33 -4.01 5.38
N VAL A 152 5.38 -3.10 5.17
CA VAL A 152 5.61 -1.66 4.99
C VAL A 152 6.25 -1.09 6.25
N TYR A 153 5.66 -1.32 7.42
CA TYR A 153 6.16 -0.82 8.70
C TYR A 153 7.63 -1.22 8.94
N THR A 154 7.96 -2.52 8.81
CA THR A 154 9.31 -3.04 9.10
C THR A 154 10.37 -2.44 8.17
N TYR A 155 10.00 -2.16 6.92
CA TYR A 155 10.92 -1.60 5.93
C TYR A 155 11.08 -0.07 6.06
N VAL A 156 10.00 0.63 6.40
CA VAL A 156 9.92 2.10 6.33
C VAL A 156 10.21 2.76 7.68
N GLU A 157 9.70 2.23 8.79
CA GLU A 157 9.82 2.83 10.12
C GLU A 157 11.27 3.13 10.54
N PRO A 158 12.28 2.30 10.23
CA PRO A 158 13.66 2.63 10.61
C PRO A 158 14.19 3.93 9.98
N LEU A 159 13.61 4.38 8.85
CA LEU A 159 13.98 5.62 8.17
C LEU A 159 13.03 6.78 8.52
N TYR A 160 11.73 6.49 8.72
CA TYR A 160 10.70 7.48 9.04
C TYR A 160 9.89 7.10 10.29
N PRO A 161 10.51 7.08 11.49
CA PRO A 161 9.90 6.54 12.70
C PRO A 161 8.74 7.37 13.25
N ASN A 162 8.59 8.62 12.83
CA ASN A 162 7.55 9.53 13.32
C ASN A 162 6.30 9.55 12.42
N VAL A 163 6.30 8.77 11.32
CA VAL A 163 5.10 8.61 10.48
C VAL A 163 4.05 7.78 11.24
N ASN A 164 2.78 8.14 11.09
CA ASN A 164 1.69 7.37 11.68
C ASN A 164 1.35 6.18 10.78
N TYR A 165 1.59 4.96 11.26
CA TYR A 165 1.20 3.73 10.57
C TYR A 165 -0.09 3.19 11.19
N GLN A 166 -1.20 3.28 10.46
CA GLN A 166 -2.51 2.83 10.93
C GLN A 166 -3.02 1.65 10.10
N ASN A 167 -3.12 0.48 10.70
CA ASN A 167 -3.80 -0.66 10.09
C ASN A 167 -4.96 -1.08 10.98
N TRP A 168 -6.17 -1.11 10.43
CA TRP A 168 -7.39 -1.42 11.16
C TRP A 168 -7.89 -0.30 12.09
N GLY A 169 -9.21 -0.09 12.08
CA GLY A 169 -9.89 0.70 13.09
C GLY A 169 -9.78 2.21 12.89
N GLY A 170 -10.21 2.95 13.92
CA GLY A 170 -10.33 4.40 13.90
C GLY A 170 -11.37 4.88 12.89
N PHE A 171 -12.65 4.83 13.25
CA PHE A 171 -13.75 5.25 12.37
C PHE A 171 -14.58 6.37 12.98
N VAL A 172 -14.89 7.37 12.16
CA VAL A 172 -15.85 8.43 12.47
C VAL A 172 -17.21 8.01 11.88
N PRO A 173 -18.26 7.85 12.70
CA PRO A 173 -19.57 7.38 12.24
C PRO A 173 -20.30 8.44 11.40
N ASP A 174 -21.25 7.97 10.57
CA ASP A 174 -22.20 8.80 9.82
C ASP A 174 -21.60 9.89 8.92
N VAL A 175 -20.40 9.65 8.38
CA VAL A 175 -19.71 10.58 7.46
C VAL A 175 -20.20 10.45 6.02
N ILE A 176 -20.47 9.21 5.58
CA ILE A 176 -20.78 8.91 4.17
C ILE A 176 -22.28 8.76 3.99
N THR A 177 -22.80 9.39 2.93
CA THR A 177 -24.16 9.16 2.43
C THR A 177 -24.06 8.51 1.06
N TYR A 178 -24.73 7.36 0.90
CA TYR A 178 -24.81 6.66 -0.37
C TYR A 178 -26.08 7.06 -1.12
N SER A 179 -26.02 7.01 -2.45
CA SER A 179 -27.08 7.53 -3.33
C SER A 179 -28.26 6.59 -3.54
N SER A 180 -28.18 5.36 -3.00
CA SER A 180 -29.21 4.33 -3.16
C SER A 180 -29.33 3.48 -1.88
N GLU A 181 -29.29 2.16 -1.98
CA GLU A 181 -29.83 1.24 -0.97
C GLU A 181 -28.99 1.04 0.30
N ILE A 182 -27.82 1.68 0.42
CA ILE A 182 -26.86 1.39 1.49
C ILE A 182 -27.11 2.31 2.69
N THR A 183 -27.62 1.73 3.79
CA THR A 183 -27.95 2.47 5.03
C THR A 183 -27.22 1.98 6.28
N ASP A 184 -26.41 0.92 6.16
CA ASP A 184 -25.66 0.34 7.29
C ASP A 184 -24.75 1.39 7.95
N ALA A 185 -24.85 1.54 9.27
CA ALA A 185 -24.10 2.56 10.01
C ALA A 185 -22.58 2.40 9.86
N GLY A 186 -22.07 1.16 9.83
CA GLY A 186 -20.65 0.91 9.62
C GLY A 186 -20.20 1.24 8.20
N ALA A 187 -21.03 0.98 7.19
CA ALA A 187 -20.77 1.36 5.80
C ALA A 187 -20.71 2.89 5.63
N ARG A 188 -21.38 3.64 6.51
CA ARG A 188 -21.40 5.10 6.53
C ARG A 188 -20.26 5.72 7.35
N SER A 189 -19.49 4.90 8.06
CA SER A 189 -18.34 5.35 8.85
C SER A 189 -17.07 5.46 7.99
N LEU A 190 -16.30 6.53 8.18
CA LEU A 190 -15.04 6.80 7.47
C LEU A 190 -13.84 6.67 8.41
N ALA A 191 -12.73 6.13 7.90
CA ALA A 191 -11.46 6.08 8.60
C ALA A 191 -11.01 7.47 9.08
N LYS A 192 -10.59 7.59 10.33
CA LYS A 192 -10.17 8.85 10.95
C LYS A 192 -9.00 9.50 10.18
N ALA A 193 -8.06 8.70 9.67
CA ALA A 193 -6.99 9.19 8.81
C ALA A 193 -7.53 9.97 7.59
N ALA A 194 -8.54 9.42 6.90
CA ALA A 194 -9.18 10.10 5.77
C ALA A 194 -10.05 11.29 6.22
N TYR A 195 -10.72 11.17 7.37
CA TYR A 195 -11.59 12.22 7.90
C TYR A 195 -10.81 13.49 8.30
N ASP A 196 -9.66 13.31 8.94
CA ASP A 196 -8.82 14.38 9.48
C ASP A 196 -7.86 14.99 8.44
N ALA A 197 -7.68 14.36 7.27
CA ALA A 197 -6.66 14.77 6.30
C ALA A 197 -7.05 16.01 5.49
N ASP A 198 -6.07 16.88 5.24
CA ASP A 198 -6.17 17.96 4.26
C ASP A 198 -5.95 17.46 2.84
N TYR A 199 -5.13 16.41 2.69
CA TYR A 199 -4.80 15.79 1.42
C TYR A 199 -4.81 14.26 1.53
N MET A 200 -5.42 13.59 0.56
CA MET A 200 -5.33 12.14 0.39
C MET A 200 -4.40 11.82 -0.78
N ILE A 201 -3.52 10.83 -0.62
CA ILE A 201 -2.83 10.17 -1.73
C ILE A 201 -3.32 8.72 -1.76
N ASN A 202 -3.88 8.32 -2.90
CA ASN A 202 -4.50 7.01 -3.06
C ASN A 202 -3.57 6.09 -3.85
N MET A 203 -2.85 5.20 -3.16
CA MET A 203 -1.95 4.20 -3.76
C MET A 203 -2.65 2.83 -3.80
N ALA A 204 -3.19 2.49 -4.96
CA ALA A 204 -3.90 1.24 -5.22
C ALA A 204 -2.98 0.17 -5.85
N LEU A 205 -3.53 -1.02 -6.07
CA LEU A 205 -2.88 -2.10 -6.84
C LEU A 205 -3.47 -2.18 -8.23
N MET A 206 -2.71 -2.75 -9.16
CA MET A 206 -3.28 -3.31 -10.39
C MET A 206 -3.75 -4.76 -10.12
N LYS A 207 -5.07 -4.96 -10.00
CA LYS A 207 -5.64 -6.27 -9.61
C LYS A 207 -6.91 -6.59 -10.39
N ARG A 208 -6.92 -7.76 -11.06
CA ARG A 208 -8.19 -8.40 -11.42
C ARG A 208 -8.83 -8.90 -10.13
N HIS A 209 -10.01 -8.40 -9.77
CA HIS A 209 -10.61 -8.75 -8.48
C HIS A 209 -11.38 -10.07 -8.58
N SER A 210 -12.25 -10.18 -9.59
CA SER A 210 -13.02 -11.39 -9.85
C SER A 210 -12.40 -12.18 -11.00
N GLN A 211 -12.12 -13.46 -10.76
CA GLN A 211 -11.80 -14.38 -11.84
C GLN A 211 -13.12 -14.85 -12.47
N PRO A 212 -13.34 -14.63 -13.78
CA PRO A 212 -14.56 -15.10 -14.45
C PRO A 212 -14.80 -16.60 -14.23
N THR A 213 -16.05 -16.98 -13.99
CA THR A 213 -16.45 -18.37 -13.71
C THR A 213 -17.92 -18.59 -14.03
N ASP A 214 -18.29 -19.80 -14.43
CA ASP A 214 -19.70 -20.17 -14.64
C ASP A 214 -20.47 -20.39 -13.31
N LYS A 215 -19.76 -20.41 -12.17
CA LYS A 215 -20.30 -20.68 -10.83
C LYS A 215 -20.26 -19.44 -9.95
N TRP A 216 -20.82 -18.34 -10.45
CA TRP A 216 -20.86 -17.06 -9.77
C TRP A 216 -21.50 -17.15 -8.38
N ARG A 217 -20.77 -16.63 -7.40
CA ARG A 217 -21.15 -16.50 -5.99
C ARG A 217 -20.33 -15.39 -5.37
N ASP A 218 -20.71 -14.88 -4.20
CA ASP A 218 -19.99 -13.79 -3.53
C ASP A 218 -18.50 -14.07 -3.37
N GLY A 219 -18.12 -15.31 -3.08
CA GLY A 219 -16.72 -15.74 -2.98
C GLY A 219 -15.94 -15.78 -4.31
N ALA A 220 -16.55 -15.49 -5.45
CA ALA A 220 -15.89 -15.37 -6.76
C ALA A 220 -15.30 -13.97 -7.00
N GLY A 221 -15.46 -13.05 -6.04
CA GLY A 221 -15.14 -11.63 -6.19
C GLY A 221 -16.38 -10.82 -6.50
N GLN A 222 -16.33 -9.51 -6.22
CA GLN A 222 -17.50 -8.64 -6.32
C GLN A 222 -17.43 -7.61 -7.44
N THR A 223 -16.34 -7.48 -8.18
CA THR A 223 -16.21 -6.51 -9.29
C THR A 223 -15.13 -6.98 -10.28
N GLY A 224 -15.03 -6.39 -11.47
CA GLY A 224 -13.99 -6.68 -12.46
C GLY A 224 -12.58 -6.44 -11.91
N ILE A 225 -12.30 -5.23 -11.44
CA ILE A 225 -10.96 -4.81 -11.01
C ILE A 225 -10.94 -4.24 -9.58
N THR A 226 -9.78 -4.31 -8.94
CA THR A 226 -9.48 -3.47 -7.77
C THR A 226 -8.38 -2.51 -8.18
N CYS A 227 -8.72 -1.23 -8.14
CA CYS A 227 -7.81 -0.12 -8.36
C CYS A 227 -8.23 1.02 -7.40
N THR A 228 -7.96 2.27 -7.73
CA THR A 228 -8.08 3.46 -6.87
C THR A 228 -9.46 3.68 -6.23
N GLY A 229 -10.57 3.49 -6.95
CA GLY A 229 -11.92 3.63 -6.43
C GLY A 229 -12.24 2.54 -5.41
N LYS A 230 -12.04 1.27 -5.77
CA LYS A 230 -12.26 0.15 -4.84
C LYS A 230 -11.26 0.11 -3.67
N ASN A 231 -10.06 0.69 -3.82
CA ASN A 231 -9.09 0.82 -2.72
C ASN A 231 -9.70 1.55 -1.51
N GLN A 232 -10.65 2.44 -1.74
CA GLN A 232 -11.33 3.19 -0.68
C GLN A 232 -12.28 2.35 0.16
N PHE A 233 -12.58 1.11 -0.24
CA PHE A 233 -13.28 0.18 0.64
C PHE A 233 -12.46 -0.07 1.92
N GLY A 234 -11.12 0.04 1.83
CA GLY A 234 -10.23 0.01 3.00
C GLY A 234 -10.36 1.22 3.93
N SER A 235 -11.13 2.24 3.57
CA SER A 235 -11.41 3.43 4.39
C SER A 235 -12.78 3.36 5.08
N ILE A 236 -13.60 2.34 4.81
CA ILE A 236 -15.00 2.25 5.26
C ILE A 236 -15.12 1.37 6.50
N GLY A 237 -15.95 1.72 7.47
CA GLY A 237 -16.11 0.97 8.73
C GLY A 237 -16.66 -0.45 8.59
N ASN A 238 -17.55 -0.68 7.63
CA ASN A 238 -18.14 -1.98 7.34
C ASN A 238 -18.36 -2.15 5.83
N VAL A 239 -17.57 -3.02 5.21
CA VAL A 239 -17.51 -3.18 3.75
C VAL A 239 -18.58 -4.12 3.14
N PRO A 240 -18.96 -5.26 3.76
CA PRO A 240 -19.95 -6.18 3.20
C PRO A 240 -21.24 -5.56 2.65
N PRO A 241 -21.84 -4.51 3.25
CA PRO A 241 -23.02 -3.85 2.68
C PRO A 241 -22.81 -3.25 1.28
N LEU A 242 -21.59 -2.84 0.94
CA LEU A 242 -21.26 -2.24 -0.36
C LEU A 242 -21.18 -3.29 -1.47
N HIS A 243 -20.86 -4.54 -1.11
CA HIS A 243 -20.54 -5.60 -2.06
C HIS A 243 -21.66 -5.93 -3.03
N PHE A 244 -22.92 -5.70 -2.68
CA PHE A 244 -24.02 -5.97 -3.59
C PHE A 244 -24.06 -4.94 -4.73
N SER A 245 -23.78 -3.67 -4.46
CA SER A 245 -23.87 -2.59 -5.45
C SER A 245 -22.80 -2.66 -6.56
N ILE A 246 -21.71 -3.40 -6.35
CA ILE A 246 -20.57 -3.43 -7.28
C ILE A 246 -20.47 -4.70 -8.12
N ARG A 247 -21.46 -5.61 -8.04
CA ARG A 247 -21.42 -6.96 -8.65
C ARG A 247 -21.63 -6.93 -10.15
N ASP A 248 -20.61 -6.52 -10.88
CA ASP A 248 -20.63 -6.38 -12.35
C ASP A 248 -21.16 -7.64 -13.07
N TRP A 249 -20.89 -8.83 -12.52
CA TRP A 249 -21.36 -10.11 -13.10
C TRP A 249 -22.82 -10.46 -12.79
N SER A 250 -23.51 -9.75 -11.89
CA SER A 250 -24.87 -10.05 -11.48
C SER A 250 -25.89 -9.49 -12.47
N HIS A 251 -26.93 -10.28 -12.78
CA HIS A 251 -28.09 -9.82 -13.56
C HIS A 251 -28.82 -8.61 -12.94
N LYS A 252 -28.62 -8.33 -11.64
CA LYS A 252 -29.21 -7.17 -10.95
C LYS A 252 -28.31 -5.93 -10.99
N ARG A 253 -27.06 -6.04 -11.45
CA ARG A 253 -26.00 -5.03 -11.35
C ARG A 253 -25.13 -5.00 -12.61
N GLY A 254 -25.78 -5.01 -13.78
CA GLY A 254 -25.11 -4.89 -15.07
C GLY A 254 -24.77 -3.45 -15.43
N MET A 255 -24.49 -3.20 -16.71
CA MET A 255 -24.40 -1.83 -17.24
C MET A 255 -25.62 -0.98 -16.88
N ALA A 256 -25.40 0.32 -16.71
CA ALA A 256 -26.42 1.30 -16.33
C ALA A 256 -27.12 0.95 -15.00
N THR A 257 -26.34 0.56 -13.99
CA THR A 257 -26.85 0.35 -12.63
C THR A 257 -26.02 1.06 -11.59
N TYR A 258 -26.66 1.43 -10.46
CA TYR A 258 -26.01 2.05 -9.31
C TYR A 258 -24.76 1.27 -8.86
N ASN A 259 -23.66 1.99 -8.65
CA ASN A 259 -22.41 1.46 -8.11
C ASN A 259 -21.85 2.37 -7.01
N SER A 260 -21.65 1.84 -5.80
CA SER A 260 -21.20 2.65 -4.65
C SER A 260 -19.76 3.14 -4.75
N ILE A 261 -18.94 2.62 -5.68
CA ILE A 261 -17.59 3.18 -5.94
C ILE A 261 -17.71 4.64 -6.41
N VAL A 262 -18.76 4.96 -7.18
CA VAL A 262 -19.00 6.32 -7.69
C VAL A 262 -19.25 7.31 -6.55
N ASP A 263 -20.02 6.91 -5.53
CA ASP A 263 -20.22 7.73 -4.32
C ASP A 263 -18.89 8.02 -3.61
N LEU A 264 -18.02 7.02 -3.47
CA LEU A 264 -16.71 7.19 -2.83
C LEU A 264 -15.76 8.07 -3.67
N MET A 265 -15.81 7.95 -5.00
CA MET A 265 -15.07 8.82 -5.91
C MET A 265 -15.59 10.27 -5.86
N ALA A 266 -16.89 10.48 -5.66
CA ALA A 266 -17.49 11.81 -5.54
C ALA A 266 -17.35 12.44 -4.14
N HIS A 267 -17.12 11.63 -3.11
CA HIS A 267 -17.15 12.07 -1.70
C HIS A 267 -16.06 13.12 -1.39
N GLU A 268 -16.45 14.19 -0.68
CA GLU A 268 -15.59 15.37 -0.44
C GLU A 268 -14.28 15.07 0.30
N ARG A 269 -14.31 14.07 1.21
CA ARG A 269 -13.17 13.61 2.04
C ARG A 269 -12.37 12.46 1.44
N ILE A 270 -12.84 11.89 0.33
CA ILE A 270 -12.21 10.74 -0.32
C ILE A 270 -11.75 11.15 -1.71
N GLY A 271 -12.52 10.88 -2.77
CA GLY A 271 -12.11 11.25 -4.12
C GLY A 271 -12.02 12.76 -4.30
N GLY A 272 -12.95 13.51 -3.71
CA GLY A 272 -12.88 14.96 -3.63
C GLY A 272 -11.69 15.49 -2.82
N ASN A 273 -11.01 14.67 -2.01
CA ASN A 273 -9.82 15.06 -1.23
C ASN A 273 -8.52 14.41 -1.74
N THR A 274 -8.56 13.66 -2.84
CA THR A 274 -7.40 12.96 -3.36
C THR A 274 -6.58 13.87 -4.25
N LEU A 275 -5.36 14.17 -3.80
CA LEU A 275 -4.37 14.99 -4.49
C LEU A 275 -3.79 14.28 -5.72
N VAL A 276 -3.37 13.02 -5.54
CA VAL A 276 -2.85 12.17 -6.62
C VAL A 276 -3.34 10.73 -6.44
N TYR A 277 -3.70 10.10 -7.55
CA TYR A 277 -3.99 8.68 -7.66
C TYR A 277 -2.77 7.95 -8.22
N ILE A 278 -2.34 6.89 -7.54
CA ILE A 278 -1.17 6.09 -7.91
C ILE A 278 -1.59 4.62 -7.91
N VAL A 279 -1.09 3.87 -8.88
CA VAL A 279 -1.27 2.42 -8.97
C VAL A 279 0.10 1.78 -8.87
N ASP A 280 0.36 1.12 -7.74
CA ASP A 280 1.46 0.17 -7.58
C ASP A 280 1.15 -1.06 -8.44
N ALA A 281 1.79 -1.11 -9.60
CA ALA A 281 1.74 -2.21 -10.55
C ALA A 281 3.10 -2.89 -10.64
N MET A 282 3.85 -2.98 -9.53
CA MET A 282 5.06 -3.80 -9.45
C MET A 282 4.73 -5.27 -9.74
N TYR A 283 3.64 -5.75 -9.17
CA TYR A 283 3.10 -7.10 -9.35
C TYR A 283 1.57 -7.06 -9.56
N VAL A 284 1.05 -7.82 -10.54
CA VAL A 284 -0.41 -7.89 -10.79
C VAL A 284 -1.02 -9.12 -10.15
N ASN A 285 -2.12 -8.94 -9.42
CA ASN A 285 -2.91 -10.07 -8.92
C ASN A 285 -3.95 -10.53 -9.95
N PRO A 286 -4.05 -11.85 -10.21
CA PRO A 286 -5.04 -12.42 -11.12
C PRO A 286 -6.40 -12.63 -10.46
N LYS A 287 -6.55 -12.44 -9.15
CA LYS A 287 -7.82 -12.52 -8.41
C LYS A 287 -7.64 -11.92 -7.02
N HIS A 288 -8.73 -11.66 -6.32
CA HIS A 288 -8.68 -11.43 -4.87
C HIS A 288 -7.95 -12.60 -4.18
N ASN A 289 -7.04 -12.29 -3.25
CA ASN A 289 -6.17 -13.27 -2.59
C ASN A 289 -5.34 -14.15 -3.54
N GLY A 290 -5.01 -13.66 -4.75
CA GLY A 290 -4.22 -14.38 -5.75
C GLY A 290 -2.72 -14.08 -5.68
N LYS A 291 -1.88 -15.07 -6.00
CA LYS A 291 -0.44 -14.86 -6.21
C LYS A 291 -0.20 -14.05 -7.49
N ALA A 292 0.86 -13.24 -7.52
CA ALA A 292 1.22 -12.44 -8.68
C ALA A 292 1.31 -13.25 -9.98
N VAL A 293 0.96 -12.63 -11.10
CA VAL A 293 1.18 -13.14 -12.46
C VAL A 293 2.05 -12.21 -13.26
N LYS A 294 2.71 -12.77 -14.26
CA LYS A 294 3.52 -12.04 -15.25
C LYS A 294 2.66 -11.71 -16.46
N PHE A 295 2.93 -10.58 -17.09
CA PHE A 295 2.27 -10.16 -18.32
C PHE A 295 3.13 -10.58 -19.52
N GLN A 296 2.49 -11.09 -20.56
CA GLN A 296 3.18 -11.68 -21.71
C GLN A 296 3.50 -10.64 -22.78
N ARG A 297 2.58 -9.70 -23.02
CA ARG A 297 2.68 -8.73 -24.11
C ARG A 297 3.82 -7.75 -23.84
N ALA A 298 4.47 -7.30 -24.92
CA ALA A 298 5.47 -6.24 -24.84
C ALA A 298 4.84 -4.99 -24.21
N PRO A 299 5.54 -4.27 -23.31
CA PRO A 299 6.98 -4.38 -23.03
C PRO A 299 7.33 -5.40 -21.93
N PHE A 300 6.34 -6.06 -21.30
CA PHE A 300 6.57 -6.92 -20.15
C PHE A 300 7.29 -8.23 -20.51
N ASN A 301 7.02 -8.77 -21.70
CA ASN A 301 7.75 -9.90 -22.29
C ASN A 301 7.89 -11.11 -21.35
N ASN A 302 6.77 -11.56 -20.77
CA ASN A 302 6.72 -12.61 -19.75
C ASN A 302 7.50 -12.24 -18.47
N GLY A 303 7.41 -10.97 -18.08
CA GLY A 303 8.04 -10.38 -16.89
C GLY A 303 7.01 -9.86 -15.89
N TRP A 304 7.50 -9.41 -14.73
CA TRP A 304 6.67 -8.65 -13.81
C TRP A 304 6.30 -7.32 -14.43
N THR A 305 5.12 -6.82 -14.10
CA THR A 305 4.64 -5.56 -14.63
C THR A 305 5.51 -4.39 -14.22
N SER A 306 6.21 -4.44 -13.07
CA SER A 306 7.29 -3.51 -12.69
C SER A 306 6.99 -2.04 -13.03
N SER A 307 5.78 -1.60 -12.71
CA SER A 307 5.25 -0.32 -13.19
C SER A 307 4.65 0.53 -12.08
N PHE A 308 4.65 1.84 -12.29
CA PHE A 308 3.71 2.76 -11.67
C PHE A 308 2.83 3.41 -12.72
N LEU A 309 1.56 3.61 -12.37
CA LEU A 309 0.69 4.54 -13.07
C LEU A 309 0.29 5.66 -12.11
N ALA A 310 0.23 6.90 -12.58
CA ALA A 310 -0.25 8.02 -11.78
C ALA A 310 -1.14 8.97 -12.59
N SER A 311 -2.09 9.63 -11.92
CA SER A 311 -3.03 10.57 -12.51
C SER A 311 -3.64 11.48 -11.44
N THR A 312 -4.14 12.64 -11.86
CA THR A 312 -5.08 13.46 -11.08
C THR A 312 -6.53 13.34 -11.58
N ASP A 313 -6.76 12.59 -12.66
CA ASP A 313 -8.07 12.18 -13.15
C ASP A 313 -8.40 10.76 -12.65
N PRO A 314 -9.38 10.60 -11.73
CA PRO A 314 -9.69 9.31 -11.13
C PRO A 314 -10.37 8.33 -12.07
N VAL A 315 -11.05 8.79 -13.12
CA VAL A 315 -11.73 7.90 -14.08
C VAL A 315 -10.74 7.44 -15.15
N ALA A 316 -9.85 8.33 -15.61
CA ALA A 316 -8.85 7.99 -16.61
C ALA A 316 -7.90 6.90 -16.11
N ILE A 317 -7.40 6.99 -14.87
CA ILE A 317 -6.47 5.98 -14.33
C ILE A 317 -7.11 4.61 -14.15
N GLU A 318 -8.38 4.57 -13.75
CA GLU A 318 -9.14 3.32 -13.67
C GLU A 318 -9.34 2.69 -15.05
N SER A 319 -9.67 3.52 -16.05
CA SER A 319 -9.86 3.08 -17.44
C SER A 319 -8.57 2.46 -18.01
N VAL A 320 -7.44 3.12 -17.80
CA VAL A 320 -6.13 2.62 -18.22
C VAL A 320 -5.78 1.31 -17.52
N VAL A 321 -5.99 1.21 -16.21
CA VAL A 321 -5.73 -0.04 -15.47
C VAL A 321 -6.64 -1.18 -15.92
N LEU A 322 -7.91 -0.89 -16.20
CA LEU A 322 -8.85 -1.86 -16.74
C LEU A 322 -8.35 -2.41 -18.07
N ASP A 323 -7.91 -1.54 -18.99
CA ASP A 323 -7.39 -1.93 -20.30
C ASP A 323 -6.09 -2.76 -20.19
N PHE A 324 -5.16 -2.39 -19.31
CA PHE A 324 -3.97 -3.21 -19.02
C PHE A 324 -4.33 -4.61 -18.55
N ILE A 325 -5.26 -4.74 -17.59
CA ILE A 325 -5.68 -6.04 -17.09
C ILE A 325 -6.40 -6.82 -18.19
N PHE A 326 -7.32 -6.19 -18.92
CA PHE A 326 -8.12 -6.83 -19.96
C PHE A 326 -7.28 -7.36 -21.12
N SER A 327 -6.15 -6.71 -21.42
CA SER A 327 -5.23 -7.16 -22.48
C SER A 327 -4.57 -8.52 -22.20
N GLU A 328 -4.54 -8.95 -20.94
CA GLU A 328 -3.79 -10.13 -20.49
C GLU A 328 -4.69 -11.15 -19.77
N LEU A 329 -5.74 -10.68 -19.11
CA LEU A 329 -6.59 -11.49 -18.24
C LEU A 329 -8.07 -11.22 -18.58
N PRO A 330 -8.89 -12.26 -18.81
CA PRO A 330 -10.32 -12.05 -19.02
C PRO A 330 -10.96 -11.46 -17.76
N LEU A 331 -11.85 -10.50 -17.97
CA LEU A 331 -12.61 -9.79 -16.94
C LEU A 331 -14.07 -10.26 -16.89
N ALA A 332 -14.73 -10.01 -15.75
CA ALA A 332 -16.15 -10.26 -15.58
C ALA A 332 -16.97 -9.25 -16.41
N ALA A 333 -18.13 -9.66 -16.96
CA ALA A 333 -19.02 -8.74 -17.68
C ALA A 333 -19.27 -7.43 -16.91
N ASN A 334 -19.45 -6.33 -17.65
CA ASN A 334 -19.76 -4.99 -17.13
C ASN A 334 -18.68 -4.41 -16.19
N ALA A 335 -17.41 -4.84 -16.32
CA ALA A 335 -16.30 -4.42 -15.46
C ALA A 335 -16.05 -2.89 -15.42
N ASP A 336 -16.53 -2.19 -16.43
CA ASP A 336 -16.44 -0.74 -16.63
C ASP A 336 -17.72 0.02 -16.24
N ASN A 337 -18.79 -0.64 -15.76
CA ASN A 337 -20.06 0.03 -15.44
C ASN A 337 -19.88 1.26 -14.54
N PHE A 338 -19.04 1.16 -13.50
CA PHE A 338 -18.80 2.30 -12.60
C PHE A 338 -18.06 3.46 -13.28
N LEU A 339 -17.33 3.21 -14.36
CA LEU A 339 -16.64 4.24 -15.15
C LEU A 339 -17.63 5.04 -15.99
N HIS A 340 -18.61 4.38 -16.63
CA HIS A 340 -19.71 5.06 -17.32
C HIS A 340 -20.52 5.95 -16.38
N GLU A 341 -20.83 5.41 -15.19
CA GLU A 341 -21.56 6.12 -14.14
C GLU A 341 -20.76 7.31 -13.61
N ALA A 342 -19.46 7.15 -13.33
CA ALA A 342 -18.59 8.21 -12.83
C ALA A 342 -18.30 9.29 -13.88
N ALA A 343 -18.03 8.91 -15.12
CA ALA A 343 -17.76 9.82 -16.22
C ALA A 343 -18.97 10.73 -16.49
N ASN A 344 -20.18 10.21 -16.30
CA ASN A 344 -21.43 10.90 -16.52
C ASN A 344 -22.22 11.16 -15.23
N ILE A 345 -21.56 11.37 -14.08
CA ILE A 345 -22.24 11.45 -12.77
C ILE A 345 -23.41 12.46 -12.70
N GLY A 346 -23.39 13.52 -13.51
CA GLY A 346 -24.50 14.49 -13.58
C GLY A 346 -25.73 14.01 -14.35
N ASN A 347 -25.58 12.98 -15.20
CA ASN A 347 -26.66 12.30 -15.91
C ASN A 347 -26.24 10.85 -16.21
N PRO A 348 -26.10 10.01 -15.17
CA PRO A 348 -25.49 8.69 -15.34
C PRO A 348 -26.46 7.75 -16.07
N PRO A 349 -25.94 6.74 -16.81
CA PRO A 349 -26.78 5.79 -17.52
C PRO A 349 -27.84 5.09 -16.65
N SER A 350 -27.55 4.86 -15.37
CA SER A 350 -28.49 4.27 -14.41
C SER A 350 -29.69 5.16 -14.05
N GLY A 351 -29.64 6.46 -14.37
CA GLY A 351 -30.62 7.45 -13.91
C GLY A 351 -30.56 7.76 -12.41
N ILE A 352 -29.57 7.23 -11.68
CA ILE A 352 -29.39 7.50 -10.26
C ILE A 352 -28.95 8.95 -10.06
N LYS A 353 -29.58 9.63 -9.11
CA LYS A 353 -29.11 10.94 -8.68
C LYS A 353 -28.02 10.76 -7.63
N TYR A 354 -26.77 10.67 -8.08
CA TYR A 354 -25.65 10.54 -7.15
C TYR A 354 -25.52 11.78 -6.24
N VAL A 355 -25.05 11.57 -5.01
CA VAL A 355 -24.58 12.64 -4.14
C VAL A 355 -23.43 13.36 -4.87
N ASN A 356 -23.46 14.69 -4.87
CA ASN A 356 -22.55 15.54 -5.65
C ASN A 356 -22.65 15.39 -7.18
N ALA A 357 -23.82 15.03 -7.72
CA ALA A 357 -24.10 15.00 -9.16
C ALA A 357 -23.96 16.36 -9.87
N ASP A 358 -23.90 17.47 -9.13
CA ASP A 358 -23.65 18.82 -9.65
C ASP A 358 -22.30 18.96 -10.36
N ARG A 359 -21.33 18.06 -10.09
CA ARG A 359 -20.00 18.04 -10.72
C ARG A 359 -20.00 17.71 -12.21
N LYS A 360 -21.12 17.27 -12.79
CA LYS A 360 -21.30 16.81 -14.19
C LYS A 360 -20.49 15.55 -14.56
N SER A 361 -19.20 15.51 -14.21
CA SER A 361 -18.28 14.40 -14.46
C SER A 361 -17.26 14.29 -13.32
N LEU A 362 -16.82 13.05 -13.01
CA LEU A 362 -15.69 12.82 -12.12
C LEU A 362 -14.35 12.69 -12.87
N GLY A 363 -14.37 12.60 -14.20
CA GLY A 363 -13.20 12.29 -15.03
C GLY A 363 -13.61 11.70 -16.37
N VAL A 364 -12.63 11.41 -17.22
CA VAL A 364 -12.89 10.87 -18.56
C VAL A 364 -12.68 9.35 -18.65
N HIS A 365 -13.59 8.67 -19.35
CA HIS A 365 -13.52 7.24 -19.66
C HIS A 365 -13.46 7.03 -21.17
N GLU A 366 -12.59 6.13 -21.62
CA GLU A 366 -12.58 5.49 -22.93
C GLU A 366 -11.67 4.25 -22.90
N HIS A 367 -11.70 3.48 -23.99
CA HIS A 367 -10.75 2.41 -24.26
C HIS A 367 -9.73 2.83 -25.33
N TRP A 368 -8.51 2.30 -25.25
CA TRP A 368 -7.49 2.51 -26.29
C TRP A 368 -7.86 1.86 -27.62
N ASN A 369 -7.12 2.17 -28.68
CA ASN A 369 -7.29 1.58 -30.01
C ASN A 369 -7.07 0.05 -30.02
N ASN A 370 -5.99 -0.44 -29.42
CA ASN A 370 -5.62 -1.85 -29.33
C ASN A 370 -4.52 -2.07 -28.26
N PRO A 371 -4.35 -3.30 -27.73
CA PRO A 371 -3.41 -3.58 -26.64
C PRO A 371 -1.92 -3.57 -27.02
N ASP A 372 -1.56 -3.46 -28.30
CA ASP A 372 -0.17 -3.34 -28.74
C ASP A 372 0.27 -1.87 -28.75
N ASP A 373 -0.50 -1.00 -29.40
CA ASP A 373 -0.20 0.43 -29.53
C ASP A 373 -0.59 1.23 -28.29
N ARG A 374 -1.68 0.85 -27.61
CA ARG A 374 -2.20 1.48 -26.37
C ARG A 374 -2.43 2.98 -26.50
N GLN A 375 -2.96 3.41 -27.64
CA GLN A 375 -3.22 4.82 -27.92
C GLN A 375 -4.68 5.18 -27.66
N TYR A 376 -4.88 6.16 -26.78
CA TYR A 376 -6.17 6.79 -26.53
C TYR A 376 -6.42 7.98 -27.46
N SER A 377 -7.61 8.59 -27.39
CA SER A 377 -7.99 9.66 -28.33
C SER A 377 -7.05 10.87 -28.29
N ARG A 378 -6.49 11.24 -27.13
CA ARG A 378 -5.47 12.31 -27.06
C ARG A 378 -4.13 11.89 -27.61
N ASN A 379 -3.72 10.62 -27.43
CA ASN A 379 -2.49 10.10 -28.04
C ASN A 379 -2.56 10.19 -29.58
N LEU A 380 -3.76 10.02 -30.15
CA LEU A 380 -4.03 10.08 -31.59
C LEU A 380 -4.33 11.48 -32.12
N GLY A 381 -4.55 12.47 -31.24
CA GLY A 381 -5.01 13.81 -31.62
C GLY A 381 -6.44 13.84 -32.18
N THR A 382 -7.26 12.84 -31.87
CA THR A 382 -8.64 12.68 -32.40
C THR A 382 -9.73 13.08 -31.41
N GLY A 383 -9.39 13.41 -30.17
CA GLY A 383 -10.34 13.84 -29.16
C GLY A 383 -9.67 14.27 -27.85
N ASP A 384 -10.49 14.76 -26.92
CA ASP A 384 -10.06 15.32 -25.64
C ASP A 384 -10.11 14.29 -24.48
N GLY A 385 -9.97 13.00 -24.81
CA GLY A 385 -10.11 11.89 -23.86
C GLY A 385 -8.91 11.65 -22.95
N ILE A 386 -8.45 10.40 -22.90
CA ILE A 386 -7.30 9.95 -22.13
C ILE A 386 -6.01 10.17 -22.93
N GLU A 387 -4.93 10.49 -22.23
CA GLU A 387 -3.56 10.40 -22.72
C GLU A 387 -2.79 9.39 -21.86
N LEU A 388 -2.39 8.24 -22.43
CA LEU A 388 -1.41 7.38 -21.79
C LEU A 388 -0.01 7.92 -22.08
N TYR A 389 0.66 8.47 -21.08
CA TYR A 389 1.97 9.09 -21.20
C TYR A 389 3.06 8.14 -20.71
N ARG A 390 3.93 7.67 -21.61
CA ARG A 390 5.06 6.80 -21.27
C ARG A 390 6.20 7.62 -20.67
N VAL A 391 6.51 7.39 -19.41
CA VAL A 391 7.60 8.08 -18.70
C VAL A 391 8.96 7.60 -19.24
N PRO A 392 9.84 8.52 -19.71
CA PRO A 392 11.19 8.15 -20.10
C PRO A 392 12.05 7.88 -18.86
N LEU A 393 12.68 6.70 -18.80
CA LEU A 393 13.57 6.30 -17.71
C LEU A 393 15.01 6.07 -18.22
N ALA A 394 15.99 6.37 -17.37
CA ALA A 394 17.40 6.21 -17.71
C ALA A 394 17.91 4.80 -17.34
N GLU A 395 17.70 3.81 -18.22
CA GLU A 395 18.05 2.40 -17.96
C GLU A 395 19.50 2.20 -17.49
N ASN A 396 20.44 2.93 -18.09
CA ASN A 396 21.90 2.80 -17.86
C ASN A 396 22.44 3.70 -16.74
N ARG A 397 21.59 4.32 -15.91
CA ARG A 397 22.05 5.09 -14.76
C ARG A 397 22.65 4.17 -13.68
N PRO A 398 23.57 4.68 -12.82
CA PRO A 398 24.06 3.96 -11.65
C PRO A 398 22.90 3.59 -10.71
N ALA A 399 22.81 2.31 -10.33
CA ALA A 399 21.71 1.82 -9.50
C ALA A 399 22.16 0.91 -8.35
N ILE A 400 21.43 1.00 -7.23
CA ILE A 400 21.50 0.04 -6.14
C ILE A 400 20.37 -0.96 -6.40
N GLU A 401 20.73 -2.15 -6.87
CA GLU A 401 19.79 -3.19 -7.24
C GLU A 401 19.25 -3.89 -5.99
N SER A 402 20.08 -4.06 -4.97
CA SER A 402 19.64 -4.46 -3.63
C SER A 402 20.60 -3.95 -2.55
N LEU A 403 20.03 -3.62 -1.38
CA LEU A 403 20.74 -3.32 -0.14
C LEU A 403 19.88 -3.81 1.03
N TYR A 404 20.40 -4.76 1.80
CA TYR A 404 19.67 -5.36 2.91
C TYR A 404 20.61 -5.93 3.97
N ALA A 405 20.09 -6.22 5.15
CA ALA A 405 20.78 -6.95 6.20
C ALA A 405 20.08 -8.29 6.48
N ASP A 406 20.83 -9.27 7.01
CA ASP A 406 20.23 -10.51 7.53
C ASP A 406 19.31 -10.25 8.75
N ARG A 407 19.58 -9.16 9.49
CA ARG A 407 18.75 -8.66 10.58
C ARG A 407 18.91 -7.15 10.75
N TYR A 408 17.82 -6.48 11.10
CA TYR A 408 17.77 -5.03 11.32
C TYR A 408 17.79 -4.63 12.80
N HIS A 409 17.75 -5.61 13.70
CA HIS A 409 17.89 -5.43 15.14
C HIS A 409 18.96 -6.39 15.67
N VAL A 410 19.86 -5.89 16.51
CA VAL A 410 20.90 -6.70 17.16
C VAL A 410 20.98 -6.37 18.65
N GLY A 411 21.28 -7.38 19.47
CA GLY A 411 21.60 -7.17 20.88
C GLY A 411 22.97 -6.51 21.08
N GLN A 412 23.33 -6.20 22.33
CA GLN A 412 24.67 -5.71 22.66
C GLN A 412 25.75 -6.66 22.15
N ASN A 413 26.77 -6.11 21.48
CA ASN A 413 27.86 -6.86 20.83
C ASN A 413 27.39 -7.84 19.74
N GLY A 414 26.10 -7.78 19.37
CA GLY A 414 25.55 -8.51 18.25
C GLY A 414 26.14 -8.02 16.93
N GLN A 415 25.95 -8.83 15.89
CA GLN A 415 26.42 -8.53 14.56
C GLN A 415 25.30 -8.71 13.54
N ALA A 416 25.40 -7.98 12.44
CA ALA A 416 24.56 -8.14 11.27
C ALA A 416 25.46 -8.21 10.03
N VAL A 417 24.97 -8.88 8.98
CA VAL A 417 25.63 -8.97 7.69
C VAL A 417 24.86 -8.12 6.70
N ILE A 418 25.46 -7.03 6.27
CA ILE A 418 24.95 -6.15 5.21
C ILE A 418 25.34 -6.75 3.87
N ARG A 419 24.41 -6.81 2.93
CA ARG A 419 24.62 -7.30 1.56
C ARG A 419 24.16 -6.25 0.56
N TRP A 420 24.90 -6.11 -0.53
CA TRP A 420 24.55 -5.20 -1.60
C TRP A 420 24.87 -5.75 -2.98
N ASN A 421 24.11 -5.27 -3.95
CA ASN A 421 24.37 -5.45 -5.36
C ASN A 421 24.07 -4.14 -6.09
N THR A 422 24.96 -3.73 -6.98
CA THR A 422 24.86 -2.46 -7.71
C THR A 422 25.13 -2.70 -9.19
N SER A 423 24.64 -1.79 -10.04
CA SER A 423 24.88 -1.81 -11.47
C SER A 423 25.25 -0.42 -11.98
N ASN A 424 25.91 -0.38 -13.15
CA ASN A 424 26.26 0.84 -13.89
C ASN A 424 27.06 1.89 -13.10
N GLY A 425 27.72 1.50 -12.01
CA GLY A 425 28.58 2.36 -11.20
C GLY A 425 30.06 2.22 -11.54
N SER A 426 30.80 3.33 -11.63
CA SER A 426 32.27 3.33 -11.70
C SER A 426 32.91 3.31 -10.30
N LYS A 427 32.17 3.74 -9.28
CA LYS A 427 32.61 3.77 -7.89
C LYS A 427 31.45 3.45 -6.95
N VAL A 428 31.70 2.57 -5.98
CA VAL A 428 30.75 2.23 -4.92
C VAL A 428 31.40 2.48 -3.57
N THR A 429 30.64 3.11 -2.66
CA THR A 429 31.09 3.32 -1.28
C THR A 429 30.03 2.94 -0.27
N LEU A 430 30.44 2.30 0.83
CA LEU A 430 29.63 2.06 2.01
C LEU A 430 30.18 2.93 3.16
N ASN A 431 29.37 3.86 3.67
CA ASN A 431 29.79 4.87 4.65
C ASN A 431 31.06 5.64 4.22
N GLY A 432 31.12 6.02 2.94
CA GLY A 432 32.24 6.73 2.33
C GLY A 432 33.48 5.88 2.03
N LYS A 433 33.55 4.62 2.50
CA LYS A 433 34.65 3.70 2.20
C LYS A 433 34.39 2.96 0.90
N LYS A 434 35.39 2.89 0.02
CA LYS A 434 35.29 2.15 -1.25
C LYS A 434 35.02 0.66 -0.98
N VAL A 435 34.06 0.09 -1.70
CA VAL A 435 33.72 -1.34 -1.69
C VAL A 435 33.51 -1.82 -3.12
N ASP A 436 33.46 -3.13 -3.32
CA ASP A 436 33.13 -3.73 -4.62
C ASP A 436 31.65 -3.52 -4.99
N ALA A 437 31.33 -3.64 -6.28
CA ALA A 437 29.97 -3.42 -6.78
C ALA A 437 28.93 -4.41 -6.22
N LYS A 438 29.38 -5.60 -5.84
CA LYS A 438 28.58 -6.62 -5.16
C LYS A 438 29.41 -7.17 -4.01
N GLY A 439 28.81 -7.28 -2.83
CA GLY A 439 29.54 -7.77 -1.67
C GLY A 439 28.68 -7.90 -0.43
N GLU A 440 29.34 -8.33 0.64
CA GLU A 440 28.76 -8.36 1.98
C GLU A 440 29.78 -7.85 3.01
N MET A 441 29.28 -7.33 4.13
CA MET A 441 30.08 -6.82 5.24
C MET A 441 29.41 -7.16 6.57
N THR A 442 30.16 -7.81 7.46
CA THR A 442 29.75 -8.00 8.85
C THR A 442 30.01 -6.73 9.65
N VAL A 443 28.99 -6.23 10.32
CA VAL A 443 29.04 -5.03 11.17
C VAL A 443 28.69 -5.38 12.61
N LYS A 444 29.34 -4.69 13.56
CA LYS A 444 29.13 -4.86 15.01
C LYS A 444 28.83 -3.50 15.65
N PRO A 445 27.67 -2.90 15.37
CA PRO A 445 27.34 -1.58 15.88
C PRO A 445 27.23 -1.59 17.41
N SER A 446 27.83 -0.60 18.08
CA SER A 446 27.73 -0.43 19.54
C SER A 446 26.49 0.36 19.99
N LYS A 447 25.81 1.00 19.03
CA LYS A 447 24.57 1.78 19.11
C LYS A 447 23.85 1.77 17.76
N THR A 448 22.56 2.11 17.69
CA THR A 448 21.81 2.24 16.44
C THR A 448 22.61 3.07 15.44
N SER A 449 22.77 2.52 14.25
CA SER A 449 23.68 3.07 13.23
C SER A 449 23.05 3.03 11.85
N SER A 450 23.23 4.13 11.11
CA SER A 450 22.87 4.21 9.70
C SER A 450 24.03 3.78 8.80
N TYR A 451 23.69 3.12 7.70
CA TYR A 451 24.61 2.66 6.67
C TYR A 451 24.15 3.21 5.33
N ARG A 452 25.01 4.01 4.70
CA ARG A 452 24.75 4.64 3.40
C ARG A 452 25.58 3.96 2.33
N LEU A 453 24.90 3.30 1.40
CA LEU A 453 25.52 2.84 0.16
C LEU A 453 25.35 3.94 -0.89
N GLU A 454 26.44 4.31 -1.56
CA GLU A 454 26.44 5.28 -2.65
C GLU A 454 27.10 4.67 -3.88
N VAL A 455 26.45 4.82 -5.04
CA VAL A 455 26.94 4.40 -6.36
C VAL A 455 27.09 5.65 -7.21
N THR A 456 28.30 5.89 -7.72
CA THR A 456 28.60 6.96 -8.67
C THR A 456 28.78 6.37 -10.07
N GLY A 457 28.06 6.89 -11.05
CA GLY A 457 28.16 6.52 -12.46
C GLY A 457 29.37 7.16 -13.14
N ALA A 458 29.70 6.69 -14.35
CA ALA A 458 30.77 7.28 -15.15
C ALA A 458 30.49 8.74 -15.56
N ASP A 459 29.21 9.13 -15.61
CA ASP A 459 28.73 10.49 -15.87
C ASP A 459 28.73 11.38 -14.61
N GLY A 460 29.20 10.87 -13.47
CA GLY A 460 29.23 11.59 -12.20
C GLY A 460 27.90 11.62 -11.45
N ARG A 461 26.80 11.10 -12.02
CA ARG A 461 25.52 10.97 -11.30
C ARG A 461 25.68 10.01 -10.13
N LYS A 462 24.94 10.29 -9.06
CA LYS A 462 24.98 9.52 -7.83
C LYS A 462 23.62 8.97 -7.47
N THR A 463 23.63 7.79 -6.88
CA THR A 463 22.48 7.15 -6.25
C THR A 463 22.91 6.74 -4.85
N ALA A 464 22.06 6.99 -3.86
CA ALA A 464 22.32 6.56 -2.50
C ALA A 464 21.09 5.88 -1.90
N GLN A 465 21.33 4.91 -1.03
CA GLN A 465 20.31 4.27 -0.23
C GLN A 465 20.83 4.14 1.20
N ASP A 466 20.02 4.59 2.15
CA ASP A 466 20.28 4.44 3.57
C ASP A 466 19.56 3.21 4.12
N MET A 467 20.18 2.58 5.11
CA MET A 467 19.65 1.47 5.89
C MET A 467 20.02 1.66 7.36
N VAL A 468 19.14 1.28 8.28
CA VAL A 468 19.38 1.40 9.73
C VAL A 468 19.44 0.02 10.36
N ILE A 469 20.45 -0.21 11.20
CA ILE A 469 20.51 -1.37 12.10
C ILE A 469 20.38 -0.84 13.52
N LYS A 470 19.29 -1.22 14.19
CA LYS A 470 18.99 -0.84 15.57
C LYS A 470 19.74 -1.74 16.54
N VAL A 471 20.38 -1.13 17.54
CA VAL A 471 20.97 -1.86 18.66
C VAL A 471 19.99 -1.79 19.82
N VAL A 472 19.59 -2.95 20.33
CA VAL A 472 18.59 -3.05 21.40
C VAL A 472 19.17 -3.73 22.63
N ASP A 473 18.86 -3.19 23.79
CA ASP A 473 19.19 -3.75 25.09
C ASP A 473 17.95 -4.45 25.63
N GLU A 474 18.05 -5.74 25.95
CA GLU A 474 16.95 -6.46 26.57
C GLU A 474 16.77 -5.98 28.01
N VAL A 475 15.57 -5.50 28.32
CA VAL A 475 15.19 -5.09 29.68
C VAL A 475 14.64 -6.29 30.43
N ALA A 476 13.72 -7.02 29.78
CA ALA A 476 13.13 -8.24 30.31
C ALA A 476 12.59 -9.10 29.16
N SER A 477 12.55 -10.42 29.40
CA SER A 477 12.00 -11.42 28.49
C SER A 477 10.94 -12.24 29.22
N TYR A 478 9.91 -12.63 28.47
CA TYR A 478 8.70 -13.27 28.97
C TYR A 478 8.39 -14.48 28.10
N THR A 479 8.24 -15.64 28.73
CA THR A 479 7.91 -16.87 28.01
C THR A 479 6.40 -17.09 27.98
N PRO A 480 5.88 -17.85 27.00
CA PRO A 480 4.50 -18.31 27.00
C PRO A 480 4.05 -19.01 28.29
N ALA A 481 4.96 -19.70 28.98
CA ALA A 481 4.65 -20.44 30.21
C ALA A 481 4.30 -19.52 31.39
N ASP A 482 4.78 -18.28 31.37
CA ASP A 482 4.52 -17.28 32.41
C ASP A 482 3.18 -16.54 32.21
N ALA A 483 2.51 -16.79 31.09
CA ALA A 483 1.28 -16.10 30.74
C ALA A 483 0.06 -16.71 31.43
N ARG A 484 -0.84 -15.86 31.95
CA ARG A 484 -2.24 -16.26 32.15
C ARG A 484 -2.93 -16.29 30.79
N ILE A 485 -3.41 -17.46 30.40
CA ILE A 485 -4.00 -17.71 29.09
C ILE A 485 -5.53 -17.82 29.19
N GLU A 486 -6.25 -17.16 28.29
CA GLU A 486 -7.70 -17.14 28.19
C GLU A 486 -8.19 -17.44 26.77
N GLY A 487 -9.44 -17.91 26.64
CA GLY A 487 -10.06 -18.25 25.36
C GLY A 487 -9.56 -19.59 24.81
N THR A 488 -9.13 -19.60 23.56
CA THR A 488 -8.67 -20.81 22.84
C THR A 488 -7.14 -20.89 22.72
N PHE A 489 -6.42 -19.97 23.35
CA PHE A 489 -4.97 -20.09 23.43
C PHE A 489 -4.58 -21.32 24.25
N LEU A 490 -3.48 -21.94 23.85
CA LEU A 490 -2.85 -23.05 24.54
C LEU A 490 -1.33 -22.99 24.34
N LEU A 491 -0.61 -23.75 25.17
CA LEU A 491 0.79 -24.06 24.94
C LEU A 491 0.87 -25.37 24.16
N ASP A 492 1.59 -25.38 23.04
CA ASP A 492 1.84 -26.61 22.30
C ASP A 492 2.88 -27.50 23.02
N GLY A 493 3.15 -28.69 22.46
CA GLY A 493 4.11 -29.64 23.04
C GLY A 493 5.55 -29.11 23.20
N ASN A 494 5.87 -27.97 22.58
CA ASN A 494 7.16 -27.30 22.72
C ASN A 494 7.08 -26.06 23.63
N GLY A 495 5.94 -25.86 24.32
CA GLY A 495 5.73 -24.69 25.18
C GLY A 495 5.47 -23.39 24.43
N LEU A 496 5.15 -23.44 23.13
CA LEU A 496 4.87 -22.24 22.32
C LEU A 496 3.40 -21.85 22.46
N LEU A 497 3.11 -20.55 22.59
CA LEU A 497 1.73 -20.06 22.64
C LEU A 497 1.12 -20.12 21.24
N GLY A 498 -0.01 -20.80 21.10
CA GLY A 498 -0.76 -20.87 19.85
C GLY A 498 -2.26 -21.01 20.09
N LEU A 499 -3.06 -20.80 19.05
CA LEU A 499 -4.51 -21.04 19.11
C LEU A 499 -4.80 -22.53 18.91
N SER A 500 -5.70 -23.10 19.71
CA SER A 500 -6.15 -24.51 19.61
C SER A 500 -6.79 -24.84 18.27
N GLY A 501 -7.26 -23.82 17.56
CA GLY A 501 -7.96 -23.93 16.29
C GLY A 501 -9.47 -24.15 16.44
N GLU A 502 -10.00 -24.21 17.65
CA GLU A 502 -11.44 -24.16 17.92
C GLU A 502 -12.02 -22.82 17.48
N ARG A 503 -13.17 -22.85 16.81
CA ARG A 503 -13.90 -21.64 16.39
C ARG A 503 -14.76 -21.16 17.57
N SER A 504 -14.15 -20.49 18.54
CA SER A 504 -14.91 -19.81 19.59
C SER A 504 -15.09 -18.32 19.27
N LYS A 505 -16.12 -17.70 19.86
CA LYS A 505 -16.30 -16.24 19.86
C LYS A 505 -15.56 -15.56 21.02
N ALA A 506 -14.78 -16.30 21.80
CA ALA A 506 -14.06 -15.75 22.94
C ALA A 506 -12.86 -14.93 22.47
N ARG A 507 -12.55 -13.86 23.21
CA ARG A 507 -11.26 -13.16 23.09
C ARG A 507 -10.16 -14.13 23.50
N ASN A 508 -9.09 -14.24 22.71
CA ASN A 508 -7.93 -15.05 23.08
C ASN A 508 -6.89 -14.10 23.63
N LEU A 509 -6.63 -14.18 24.94
CA LEU A 509 -5.72 -13.28 25.64
C LEU A 509 -4.60 -14.09 26.29
N ALA A 510 -3.38 -13.63 26.12
CA ALA A 510 -2.24 -14.04 26.93
C ALA A 510 -1.77 -12.82 27.72
N THR A 511 -1.71 -12.96 29.04
CA THR A 511 -1.44 -11.86 29.96
C THR A 511 -0.18 -12.12 30.77
N TRP A 512 0.76 -11.18 30.73
CA TRP A 512 1.99 -11.19 31.53
C TRP A 512 1.99 -10.04 32.53
N THR A 513 2.59 -10.26 33.69
CA THR A 513 3.01 -9.16 34.56
C THR A 513 4.42 -8.76 34.15
N VAL A 514 4.57 -7.54 33.63
CA VAL A 514 5.86 -6.99 33.21
C VAL A 514 6.34 -5.96 34.22
N ASP A 515 7.65 -5.84 34.40
CA ASP A 515 8.26 -4.87 35.33
C ASP A 515 9.18 -3.96 34.52
N VAL A 516 8.88 -2.66 34.56
CA VAL A 516 9.51 -1.66 33.72
C VAL A 516 10.31 -0.71 34.62
N PRO A 517 11.64 -0.55 34.41
CA PRO A 517 12.50 0.18 35.35
C PRO A 517 12.25 1.70 35.37
N GLU A 518 11.75 2.28 34.29
CA GLU A 518 11.48 3.71 34.12
C GLU A 518 10.33 3.95 33.14
N SER A 519 9.60 5.05 33.28
CA SER A 519 8.54 5.40 32.33
C SER A 519 9.15 5.83 31.00
N GLY A 520 8.61 5.35 29.88
CA GLY A 520 9.11 5.72 28.57
C GLY A 520 8.65 4.82 27.43
N LEU A 521 9.14 5.14 26.23
CA LEU A 521 8.93 4.34 25.03
C LEU A 521 9.93 3.19 24.96
N TYR A 522 9.41 1.97 24.85
CA TYR A 522 10.17 0.74 24.63
C TYR A 522 9.76 0.10 23.31
N LEU A 523 10.53 -0.89 22.85
CA LEU A 523 10.11 -1.78 21.78
C LEU A 523 9.62 -3.09 22.40
N LEU A 524 8.38 -3.45 22.11
CA LEU A 524 7.89 -4.81 22.34
C LEU A 524 8.41 -5.69 21.21
N LYS A 525 9.27 -6.64 21.56
CA LYS A 525 9.81 -7.68 20.68
C LYS A 525 8.96 -8.93 20.82
N SER A 526 8.59 -9.55 19.70
CA SER A 526 8.06 -10.92 19.67
C SER A 526 8.89 -11.81 18.77
N VAL A 527 9.22 -13.00 19.26
CA VAL A 527 9.76 -14.10 18.45
C VAL A 527 8.61 -15.03 18.10
N TYR A 528 8.43 -15.33 16.81
CA TYR A 528 7.27 -16.07 16.36
C TYR A 528 7.57 -16.93 15.12
N THR A 529 6.74 -17.94 14.90
CA THR A 529 6.57 -18.59 13.59
C THR A 529 5.11 -18.49 13.18
N GLY A 530 4.85 -18.33 11.89
CA GLY A 530 3.50 -18.06 11.40
C GLY A 530 3.28 -18.49 9.97
N SER A 531 2.15 -19.13 9.69
CA SER A 531 1.69 -19.44 8.32
C SER A 531 0.78 -18.36 7.73
N ASP A 532 0.21 -17.49 8.57
CA ASP A 532 -0.80 -16.52 8.19
C ASP A 532 -0.54 -15.16 8.85
N PRO A 533 -0.70 -14.05 8.12
CA PRO A 533 -0.68 -12.73 8.74
C PRO A 533 -1.88 -12.63 9.69
N ALA A 534 -1.62 -12.60 10.99
CA ALA A 534 -2.66 -12.37 11.99
C ALA A 534 -2.39 -11.03 12.68
N PRO A 535 -3.41 -10.18 12.82
CA PRO A 535 -3.33 -9.07 13.76
C PRO A 535 -3.15 -9.61 15.17
N ALA A 536 -2.58 -8.79 16.01
CA ALA A 536 -2.72 -8.85 17.43
C ALA A 536 -2.99 -7.45 17.97
N TYR A 537 -3.67 -7.42 19.11
CA TYR A 537 -3.89 -6.20 19.87
C TYR A 537 -3.02 -6.27 21.11
N ILE A 538 -2.39 -5.15 21.43
CA ILE A 538 -1.63 -5.03 22.67
C ILE A 538 -2.43 -4.14 23.61
N TYR A 539 -2.56 -4.60 24.84
CA TYR A 539 -3.10 -3.82 25.95
C TYR A 539 -2.05 -3.67 27.04
N VAL A 540 -2.02 -2.50 27.65
CA VAL A 540 -1.21 -2.22 28.85
C VAL A 540 -2.15 -1.70 29.92
N ASN A 541 -2.22 -2.41 31.05
CA ASN A 541 -3.12 -2.09 32.17
C ASN A 541 -4.58 -1.93 31.73
N GLY A 542 -5.05 -2.83 30.85
CA GLY A 542 -6.40 -2.83 30.29
C GLY A 542 -6.66 -1.81 29.16
N ASN A 543 -5.73 -0.89 28.89
CA ASN A 543 -5.86 0.09 27.81
C ASN A 543 -5.29 -0.46 26.50
N LYS A 544 -6.07 -0.40 25.41
CA LYS A 544 -5.59 -0.80 24.07
C LYS A 544 -4.53 0.18 23.60
N VAL A 545 -3.27 -0.23 23.57
CA VAL A 545 -2.14 0.63 23.14
C VAL A 545 -1.90 0.56 21.64
N THR A 546 -2.15 -0.60 21.02
CA THR A 546 -2.05 -0.74 19.57
C THR A 546 -2.93 -1.87 19.04
N GLU A 547 -3.46 -1.67 17.84
CA GLU A 547 -4.07 -2.70 16.99
C GLU A 547 -3.23 -3.03 15.75
N ASN A 548 -2.02 -2.45 15.72
CA ASN A 548 -1.06 -2.54 14.62
C ASN A 548 0.04 -3.59 14.88
N TYR A 549 -0.12 -4.45 15.88
CA TYR A 549 0.88 -5.45 16.20
C TYR A 549 0.64 -6.69 15.35
N GLY A 550 1.38 -6.88 14.26
CA GLY A 550 1.09 -7.96 13.31
C GLY A 550 2.36 -8.55 12.70
N TRP A 551 2.25 -9.81 12.28
CA TRP A 551 3.40 -10.59 11.85
C TRP A 551 3.37 -10.97 10.37
N LEU A 552 4.56 -11.03 9.75
CA LEU A 552 4.75 -11.61 8.41
C LEU A 552 4.80 -13.15 8.50
N ILE A 553 4.47 -13.86 7.43
CA ILE A 553 4.68 -15.32 7.34
C ILE A 553 6.17 -15.67 7.58
N SER A 554 6.40 -16.78 8.26
CA SER A 554 7.69 -17.44 8.36
C SER A 554 7.81 -18.53 7.30
N LEU A 555 8.82 -18.45 6.44
CA LEU A 555 9.12 -19.49 5.46
C LEU A 555 9.89 -20.63 6.11
N GLY A 556 9.52 -21.87 5.79
CA GLY A 556 10.16 -23.08 6.33
C GLY A 556 10.05 -23.23 7.86
N ASN A 557 9.06 -22.58 8.50
CA ASN A 557 8.92 -22.53 9.96
C ASN A 557 10.16 -21.94 10.68
N THR A 558 10.90 -21.06 10.01
CA THR A 558 12.04 -20.34 10.59
C THR A 558 11.52 -19.19 11.47
N PRO A 559 11.89 -19.12 12.78
CA PRO A 559 11.46 -18.03 13.64
C PRO A 559 11.85 -16.65 13.10
N ARG A 560 10.94 -15.68 13.23
CA ARG A 560 11.17 -14.27 12.91
C ARG A 560 10.99 -13.41 14.17
N GLU A 561 11.58 -12.23 14.13
CA GLU A 561 11.41 -11.21 15.15
C GLU A 561 10.56 -10.07 14.60
N TYR A 562 9.67 -9.52 15.44
CA TYR A 562 8.91 -8.31 15.15
C TYR A 562 9.04 -7.35 16.33
N TYR A 563 9.15 -6.06 16.03
CA TYR A 563 9.41 -5.01 17.01
C TYR A 563 8.38 -3.90 16.82
N PHE A 564 7.74 -3.46 17.89
CA PHE A 564 6.75 -2.37 17.86
C PHE A 564 6.89 -1.44 19.07
N PRO A 565 6.82 -0.10 18.91
CA PRO A 565 6.93 0.84 20.00
C PRO A 565 5.72 0.76 20.93
N VAL A 566 5.96 0.62 22.23
CA VAL A 566 4.94 0.63 23.28
C VAL A 566 5.45 1.48 24.43
N TYR A 567 4.62 2.44 24.86
CA TYR A 567 4.92 3.24 26.04
C TYR A 567 4.51 2.48 27.31
N PHE A 568 5.38 2.48 28.31
CA PHE A 568 5.12 1.91 29.62
C PHE A 568 5.36 2.95 30.71
N GLU A 569 4.56 2.88 31.77
CA GLU A 569 4.87 3.57 33.04
C GLU A 569 5.80 2.72 33.89
N LYS A 570 6.64 3.38 34.71
CA LYS A 570 7.55 2.72 35.65
C LYS A 570 6.79 1.80 36.61
N GLY A 571 7.37 0.62 36.84
CA GLY A 571 6.90 -0.38 37.78
C GLY A 571 6.17 -1.52 37.08
N LYS A 572 5.28 -2.18 37.82
CA LYS A 572 4.55 -3.34 37.33
C LYS A 572 3.38 -2.93 36.43
N SER A 573 3.29 -3.53 35.26
CA SER A 573 2.16 -3.40 34.35
C SER A 573 1.62 -4.76 33.92
N GLU A 574 0.33 -4.82 33.63
CA GLU A 574 -0.30 -5.95 32.95
C GLU A 574 -0.15 -5.77 31.44
N LEU A 575 0.61 -6.62 30.78
CA LEU A 575 0.76 -6.66 29.32
C LEU A 575 -0.13 -7.77 28.77
N GLN A 576 -1.03 -7.44 27.85
CA GLN A 576 -1.93 -8.42 27.24
C GLN A 576 -1.75 -8.45 25.72
N LEU A 577 -1.60 -9.66 25.18
CA LEU A 577 -1.63 -9.96 23.76
C LEU A 577 -2.98 -10.58 23.42
N GLU A 578 -3.77 -9.91 22.58
CA GLU A 578 -4.99 -10.48 22.03
C GLU A 578 -4.80 -10.93 20.59
N MET A 579 -5.19 -12.16 20.25
CA MET A 579 -5.22 -12.63 18.86
C MET A 579 -6.64 -13.05 18.46
N PRO A 580 -7.26 -12.45 17.42
CA PRO A 580 -8.56 -12.90 16.94
C PRO A 580 -8.43 -14.28 16.29
N GLY A 581 -9.42 -15.15 16.53
CA GLY A 581 -9.36 -16.58 16.21
C GLY A 581 -9.15 -16.92 14.73
N ARG A 582 -7.88 -17.02 14.31
CA ARG A 582 -7.42 -17.71 13.09
C ARG A 582 -6.08 -18.40 13.35
N ARG A 583 -5.98 -19.64 12.86
CA ARG A 583 -4.87 -20.59 13.07
C ARG A 583 -3.57 -20.08 12.43
N GLY A 584 -2.43 -20.58 12.91
CA GLY A 584 -1.18 -20.58 12.14
C GLY A 584 0.02 -19.96 12.82
N ASN A 585 -0.18 -19.06 13.78
CA ASN A 585 0.90 -18.35 14.45
C ASN A 585 1.20 -18.94 15.83
N LYS A 586 2.49 -19.06 16.11
CA LYS A 586 3.05 -19.52 17.37
C LYS A 586 3.97 -18.45 17.92
N ILE A 587 3.74 -18.03 19.16
CA ILE A 587 4.61 -17.08 19.86
C ILE A 587 5.59 -17.88 20.71
N HIS A 588 6.87 -17.64 20.48
CA HIS A 588 7.98 -18.30 21.15
C HIS A 588 8.37 -17.52 22.41
N SER A 589 8.40 -16.19 22.31
CA SER A 589 8.66 -15.30 23.44
C SER A 589 8.24 -13.87 23.13
N LEU A 590 8.04 -13.09 24.19
CA LEU A 590 7.96 -11.63 24.16
C LEU A 590 9.14 -11.05 24.94
N ALA A 591 9.61 -9.88 24.56
CA ALA A 591 10.59 -9.14 25.34
C ALA A 591 10.32 -7.64 25.28
N ILE A 592 10.61 -6.94 26.37
CA ILE A 592 10.69 -5.48 26.38
C ILE A 592 12.14 -5.13 26.16
N VAL A 593 12.42 -4.38 25.08
CA VAL A 593 13.77 -3.96 24.74
C VAL A 593 13.84 -2.44 24.60
N LYS A 594 14.99 -1.87 24.90
CA LYS A 594 15.25 -0.43 24.74
C LYS A 594 16.22 -0.21 23.60
N GLU A 595 15.90 0.71 22.70
CA GLU A 595 16.84 1.12 21.67
C GLU A 595 18.00 1.92 22.27
N LYS A 596 19.22 1.57 21.85
CA LYS A 596 20.44 2.28 22.22
C LYS A 596 20.83 3.23 21.09
N LYS A 597 20.49 4.51 21.23
CA LYS A 597 20.74 5.55 20.23
C LYS A 597 22.18 6.07 20.19
#